data_AF-A0A2K2G6G6-F1
#
_entry.id   AF-A0A2K2G6G6-F1
#
_cell.length_a   1.000
_cell.length_b   1.000
_cell.length_c   1.000
_cell.angle_alpha   90.00
_cell.angle_beta   90.00
_cell.angle_gamma   90.00
#
_symmetry.space_group_name_H-M   'P 1'
#
loop_
_entity.id
_entity.type
_entity.pdbx_description
1 polymer ?
#
loop_
_entity_poly.entity_id
_entity_poly.type
_entity_poly.pdbx_seq_one_letter_code
_entity_poly.pdbx_strand_id
1 'polypeptide(L)'
;MLAAPGCVTADADRKAADSCSAAGGQAFVGRRADADTGLALLKATRSRTLRWIAPPQTVVTTEYQPGRVTVDLDGQGIITNVNCG
;
A
#
# COMPACT_ATOMS: atom_id res chain seq x y z
N MET A 1 31.72 -12.03 26.36
CA MET A 1 30.91 -10.80 26.25
C MET A 1 30.56 -10.61 24.77
N LEU A 2 29.35 -10.97 24.34
CA LEU A 2 28.85 -10.60 23.00
C LEU A 2 27.74 -9.57 23.18
N ALA A 3 28.04 -8.31 22.89
CA ALA A 3 27.08 -7.23 22.78
C ALA A 3 26.80 -6.99 21.30
N ALA A 4 25.55 -7.13 20.88
CA ALA A 4 25.08 -6.73 19.57
C ALA A 4 24.43 -5.34 19.69
N PRO A 5 25.07 -4.24 19.24
CA PRO A 5 24.44 -2.95 19.14
C PRO A 5 23.79 -2.85 17.75
N GLY A 6 22.53 -3.23 17.66
CA GLY A 6 21.77 -3.23 16.42
C GLY A 6 20.41 -2.56 16.58
N CYS A 7 20.35 -1.34 17.11
CA CYS A 7 19.15 -0.51 17.00
C CYS A 7 19.38 0.50 15.88
N VAL A 8 19.00 0.12 14.66
CA VAL A 8 18.97 1.02 13.52
C VAL A 8 17.54 1.12 12.98
N THR A 9 17.00 2.34 13.06
CA THR A 9 15.96 2.95 12.20
C THR A 9 14.55 2.35 12.14
N ALA A 10 14.19 1.38 12.97
CA ALA A 10 12.84 0.81 12.90
C ALA A 10 11.72 1.79 13.30
N ASP A 11 12.02 2.90 13.96
CA ASP A 11 11.02 3.84 14.48
C ASP A 11 10.54 4.86 13.44
N ALA A 12 11.46 5.45 12.66
CA ALA A 12 11.11 6.35 11.56
C ALA A 12 10.41 5.59 10.42
N ASP A 13 10.82 4.33 10.21
CA ASP A 13 10.18 3.43 9.25
C ASP A 13 8.78 3.02 9.70
N ARG A 14 8.56 2.73 10.99
CA ARG A 14 7.21 2.52 11.55
C ARG A 14 6.34 3.76 11.51
N LYS A 15 6.85 4.92 11.91
CA LYS A 15 6.06 6.17 11.90
C LYS A 15 5.63 6.60 10.49
N ALA A 16 6.46 6.35 9.49
CA ALA A 16 6.09 6.54 8.09
C ALA A 16 5.17 5.41 7.59
N ALA A 17 5.31 4.20 8.12
CA ALA A 17 4.41 3.11 7.83
C ALA A 17 2.98 3.39 8.37
N ASP A 18 2.85 3.95 9.55
CA ASP A 18 1.55 4.33 10.13
C ASP A 18 0.91 5.56 9.43
N SER A 19 1.56 6.12 8.41
CA SER A 19 1.09 7.32 7.70
C SER A 19 0.23 7.05 6.46
N CYS A 20 0.01 5.77 6.12
CA CYS A 20 -0.86 5.41 4.99
C CYS A 20 -2.28 5.96 5.21
N SER A 21 -2.76 6.77 4.25
CA SER A 21 -4.10 7.36 4.28
C SER A 21 -4.89 6.98 3.03
N ALA A 22 -5.91 6.13 3.19
CA ALA A 22 -6.75 5.68 2.10
C ALA A 22 -7.60 6.81 1.47
N ALA A 23 -7.84 7.91 2.20
CA ALA A 23 -8.69 9.02 1.74
C ALA A 23 -8.22 9.62 0.41
N GLY A 24 -6.90 9.82 0.24
CA GLY A 24 -6.32 10.32 -1.01
C GLY A 24 -6.37 9.30 -2.16
N GLY A 25 -6.44 8.01 -1.82
CA GLY A 25 -6.52 6.92 -2.78
C GLY A 25 -7.89 6.77 -3.45
N GLN A 26 -8.96 7.21 -2.78
CA GLN A 26 -10.33 7.08 -3.31
C GLN A 26 -10.56 7.87 -4.61
N ALA A 27 -9.79 8.94 -4.86
CA ALA A 27 -9.83 9.71 -6.10
C ALA A 27 -9.38 8.91 -7.34
N PHE A 28 -8.76 7.75 -7.15
CA PHE A 28 -8.27 6.89 -8.23
C PHE A 28 -9.22 5.73 -8.55
N VAL A 29 -10.31 5.57 -7.81
CA VAL A 29 -11.35 4.58 -8.15
C VAL A 29 -11.92 4.91 -9.54
N GLY A 30 -12.04 3.89 -10.40
CA GLY A 30 -12.43 4.03 -11.81
C GLY A 30 -11.26 4.32 -12.76
N ARG A 31 -10.03 4.49 -12.27
CA ARG A 31 -8.83 4.68 -13.10
C ARG A 31 -8.19 3.33 -13.45
N ARG A 32 -7.45 3.29 -14.56
CA ARG A 32 -6.66 2.14 -14.97
C ARG A 32 -5.48 1.96 -14.02
N ALA A 33 -5.20 0.71 -13.64
CA ALA A 33 -3.95 0.38 -12.98
C ALA A 33 -2.79 0.41 -13.99
N ASP A 34 -1.94 1.44 -13.87
CA ASP A 34 -0.73 1.62 -14.64
C ASP A 34 0.40 2.18 -13.74
N ALA A 35 1.61 2.29 -14.27
CA ALA A 35 2.77 2.72 -13.50
C ALA A 35 2.65 4.16 -12.96
N ASP A 36 2.08 5.07 -13.74
CA ASP A 36 1.93 6.47 -13.37
C ASP A 36 0.85 6.62 -12.27
N THR A 37 -0.28 5.93 -12.46
CA THR A 37 -1.34 5.81 -11.46
C THR A 37 -0.83 5.19 -10.17
N GLY A 38 0.03 4.17 -10.24
CA GLY A 38 0.65 3.55 -9.06
C GLY A 38 1.57 4.50 -8.29
N LEU A 39 2.39 5.30 -8.98
CA LEU A 39 3.24 6.31 -8.35
C LEU A 39 2.40 7.44 -7.71
N ALA A 40 1.33 7.85 -8.38
CA ALA A 40 0.40 8.84 -7.85
C ALA A 40 -0.31 8.32 -6.59
N LEU A 41 -0.72 7.04 -6.56
CA LEU A 41 -1.31 6.38 -5.40
C LEU A 41 -0.36 6.35 -4.21
N LEU A 42 0.91 5.96 -4.41
CA LEU A 42 1.91 5.96 -3.33
C LEU A 42 2.06 7.35 -2.70
N LYS A 43 2.13 8.40 -3.53
CA LYS A 43 2.23 9.80 -3.06
C LYS A 43 0.96 10.25 -2.34
N ALA A 44 -0.21 10.02 -2.94
CA ALA A 44 -1.50 10.45 -2.40
C ALA A 44 -1.84 9.75 -1.08
N THR A 45 -1.46 8.49 -0.95
CA THR A 45 -1.69 7.69 0.26
C THR A 45 -0.57 7.80 1.28
N ARG A 46 0.57 8.45 0.95
CA ARG A 46 1.80 8.46 1.76
C ARG A 46 2.30 7.04 2.10
N SER A 47 2.00 6.10 1.22
CA SER A 47 2.42 4.72 1.37
C SER A 47 3.82 4.50 0.80
N ARG A 48 4.54 3.54 1.37
CA ARG A 48 5.87 3.12 0.93
C ARG A 48 5.82 2.01 -0.10
N THR A 49 4.79 1.18 -0.03
CA THR A 49 4.65 -0.02 -0.86
C THR A 49 3.22 -0.13 -1.34
N LEU A 50 3.07 -0.51 -2.60
CA LEU A 50 1.76 -0.69 -3.22
C LEU A 50 1.58 -2.17 -3.60
N ARG A 51 0.38 -2.69 -3.36
CA ARG A 51 0.00 -4.04 -3.76
C ARG A 51 -1.29 -4.00 -4.57
N TRP A 52 -1.23 -4.49 -5.80
CA TRP A 52 -2.40 -4.71 -6.65
C TRP A 52 -3.04 -6.06 -6.32
N ILE A 53 -4.38 -6.09 -6.23
CA ILE A 53 -5.20 -7.29 -6.07
C ILE A 53 -6.12 -7.35 -7.29
N ALA A 54 -6.14 -8.47 -8.02
CA ALA A 54 -6.98 -8.62 -9.21
C ALA A 54 -7.67 -10.01 -9.23
N PRO A 55 -8.98 -10.09 -9.53
CA PRO A 55 -9.70 -11.34 -9.73
C PRO A 55 -9.08 -12.22 -10.84
N PRO A 56 -9.32 -13.55 -10.84
CA PRO A 56 -10.18 -14.33 -9.93
C PRO A 56 -9.44 -14.98 -8.74
N GLN A 57 -8.19 -14.60 -8.49
CA GLN A 57 -7.22 -15.49 -7.84
C GLN A 57 -6.42 -14.87 -6.69
N THR A 58 -6.90 -13.77 -6.09
CA THR A 58 -6.23 -13.21 -4.91
C THR A 58 -7.15 -13.27 -3.69
N VAL A 59 -7.33 -14.50 -3.16
CA VAL A 59 -7.69 -14.64 -1.74
C VAL A 59 -6.43 -14.27 -0.98
N VAL A 60 -6.40 -13.08 -0.40
CA VAL A 60 -5.29 -12.61 0.40
C VAL A 60 -5.67 -12.74 1.86
N THR A 61 -4.81 -13.35 2.65
CA THR A 61 -4.88 -13.19 4.09
C THR A 61 -4.64 -11.71 4.37
N THR A 62 -5.55 -11.09 5.12
CA THR A 62 -5.44 -9.67 5.49
C THR A 62 -4.39 -9.52 6.59
N GLU A 63 -3.12 -9.67 6.20
CA GLU A 63 -1.98 -9.40 7.06
C GLU A 63 -1.83 -7.88 7.16
N TYR A 64 -2.13 -7.28 8.32
CA TYR A 64 -1.95 -5.84 8.50
C TYR A 64 -0.45 -5.49 8.44
N GLN A 65 -0.05 -4.78 7.40
CA GLN A 65 1.28 -4.20 7.26
C GLN A 65 1.17 -2.69 7.27
N PRO A 66 1.69 -2.03 8.31
CA PRO A 66 1.72 -0.57 8.32
C PRO A 66 2.51 -0.12 7.08
N GLY A 67 2.02 0.93 6.42
CA GLY A 67 2.74 1.62 5.36
C GLY A 67 2.48 1.12 3.97
N ARG A 68 1.64 0.09 3.83
CA ARG A 68 1.25 -0.46 2.54
C ARG A 68 -0.13 0.04 2.13
N VAL A 69 -0.26 0.41 0.87
CA VAL A 69 -1.55 0.60 0.21
C VAL A 69 -1.86 -0.65 -0.59
N THR A 70 -3.05 -1.18 -0.40
CA THR A 70 -3.61 -2.30 -1.13
C THR A 70 -4.70 -1.75 -2.05
N VAL A 71 -4.65 -2.10 -3.34
CA VAL A 71 -5.54 -1.59 -4.36
C VAL A 71 -6.22 -2.75 -5.07
N ASP A 72 -7.54 -2.81 -4.96
CA ASP A 72 -8.36 -3.81 -5.63
C ASP A 72 -8.70 -3.35 -7.04
N LEU A 73 -8.57 -4.29 -7.98
CA LEU A 73 -8.83 -4.09 -9.39
C LEU A 73 -9.99 -5.00 -9.83
N ASP A 74 -10.71 -4.61 -10.88
CA ASP A 74 -11.64 -5.49 -11.58
C ASP A 74 -10.94 -6.35 -12.65
N GLY A 75 -11.73 -7.15 -13.38
CA GLY A 75 -11.23 -7.99 -14.48
C GLY A 75 -10.68 -7.23 -15.69
N GLN A 76 -10.87 -5.91 -15.76
CA GLN A 76 -10.32 -5.03 -16.79
C GLN A 76 -9.08 -4.24 -16.28
N GLY A 77 -8.68 -4.47 -15.02
CA GLY A 77 -7.58 -3.76 -14.37
C GLY A 77 -7.93 -2.30 -14.05
N ILE A 78 -9.20 -2.04 -13.74
CA ILE A 78 -9.70 -0.76 -13.22
C ILE A 78 -9.75 -0.82 -11.70
N ILE A 79 -9.33 0.25 -11.04
CA ILE A 79 -9.33 0.37 -9.60
C ILE A 79 -10.77 0.43 -9.08
N THR A 80 -11.12 -0.48 -8.18
CA THR A 80 -12.45 -0.55 -7.56
C THR A 80 -12.42 -0.17 -6.08
N ASN A 81 -11.29 -0.37 -5.41
CA ASN A 81 -11.13 -0.02 -4.00
C ASN A 81 -9.65 0.26 -3.65
N VAL A 82 -9.43 1.10 -2.65
CA VAL A 82 -8.10 1.45 -2.13
C VAL A 82 -8.16 1.43 -0.61
N ASN A 83 -7.33 0.57 0.00
CA ASN A 83 -7.26 0.40 1.45
C ASN A 83 -5.82 0.47 1.97
N CYS A 84 -5.65 0.92 3.20
CA CYS A 84 -4.36 0.90 3.90
C CYS A 84 -4.28 -0.27 4.86
N GLY A 85 -3.11 -0.91 4.89
CA GLY A 85 -2.79 -2.03 5.78
C GLY A 85 -2.22 -3.22 5.05
#